data_AF-A0A851NS21-F1
#
_entry.id   AF-A0A851NS21-F1
#
_cell.length_a   1.000
_cell.length_b   1.000
_cell.length_c   1.000
_cell.angle_alpha   90.00
_cell.angle_beta   90.00
_cell.angle_gamma   90.00
#
_symmetry.space_group_name_H-M   'P 1'
#
loop_
_entity.id
_entity.type
_entity.pdbx_description
1 polymer ?
#
loop_
_entity_poly.entity_id
_entity_poly.type
_entity_poly.pdbx_seq_one_letter_code
_entity_poly.pdbx_strand_id
1 'polypeptide(L)'
;QQCFVCGMSGAAIMCAHEGCEHSFHLPCAEDGGCVTQFFGQYRSFCREHRPQQTVQADPSADTNCIICLDPVGDCKSYYTMVCPVCRNAWFHRACIQGQARSAGVLHFRCPICQDKEKFCSEMSTMGIQIPVR
;
A
#
# COMPACT_ATOMS: atom_id res chain seq x y z
N GLN A 1 -2.78 24.49 7.25
CA GLN A 1 -3.09 23.05 7.19
C GLN A 1 -2.43 22.33 8.36
N GLN A 2 -3.23 21.64 9.18
CA GLN A 2 -2.78 20.89 10.35
C GLN A 2 -2.82 19.38 10.05
N CYS A 3 -1.77 18.66 10.42
CA CYS A 3 -1.73 17.21 10.22
C CYS A 3 -2.70 16.51 11.16
N PHE A 4 -3.65 15.74 10.62
CA PHE A 4 -4.60 14.98 11.45
C PHE A 4 -3.95 13.82 12.22
N VAL A 5 -2.72 13.42 11.84
CA VAL A 5 -1.97 12.33 12.47
C VAL A 5 -1.17 12.83 13.68
N CYS A 6 -0.36 13.89 13.52
CA CYS A 6 0.54 14.38 14.57
C CYS A 6 0.09 15.70 15.22
N GLY A 7 -0.97 16.35 14.70
CA GLY A 7 -1.48 17.63 15.20
C GLY A 7 -0.62 18.87 14.88
N MET A 8 0.54 18.70 14.24
CA MET A 8 1.43 19.82 13.89
C MET A 8 1.00 20.53 12.59
N SER A 9 1.28 21.82 12.49
CA SER A 9 1.06 22.62 11.27
C SER A 9 2.02 22.23 10.14
N GLY A 10 1.69 22.64 8.91
CA GLY A 10 2.57 22.46 7.74
C GLY A 10 2.31 21.16 6.97
N ALA A 11 1.17 20.52 7.19
CA ALA A 11 0.73 19.39 6.37
C ALA A 11 0.43 19.85 4.94
N ALA A 12 1.21 19.36 3.97
CA ALA A 12 1.07 19.75 2.56
C ALA A 12 0.21 18.78 1.74
N ILE A 13 0.01 17.55 2.23
CA ILE A 13 -0.78 16.54 1.51
C ILE A 13 -2.22 16.61 2.00
N MET A 14 -3.16 16.72 1.05
CA MET A 14 -4.59 16.69 1.31
C MET A 14 -5.21 15.39 0.80
N CYS A 15 -6.25 14.93 1.48
CA CYS A 15 -7.07 13.84 0.98
C CYS A 15 -7.77 14.26 -0.32
N ALA A 16 -7.69 13.42 -1.35
CA ALA A 16 -8.26 13.67 -2.67
C ALA A 16 -9.76 13.33 -2.77
N HIS A 17 -10.36 12.80 -1.69
CA HIS A 17 -11.80 12.57 -1.62
C HIS A 17 -12.55 13.89 -1.48
N GLU A 18 -13.62 14.06 -2.25
CA GLU A 18 -14.43 15.28 -2.25
C GLU A 18 -15.04 15.53 -0.86
N GLY A 19 -14.91 16.76 -0.37
CA GLY A 19 -15.40 17.13 0.96
C GLY A 19 -14.55 16.66 2.15
N CYS A 20 -13.45 15.91 1.92
CA CYS A 20 -12.55 15.52 3.00
C CYS A 20 -11.53 16.63 3.28
N GLU A 21 -11.52 17.16 4.51
CA GLU A 21 -10.60 18.23 4.93
C GLU A 21 -9.32 17.69 5.59
N HIS A 22 -9.15 16.37 5.68
CA HIS A 22 -7.97 15.78 6.28
C HIS A 22 -6.71 16.10 5.47
N SER A 23 -5.72 16.66 6.17
CA SER A 23 -4.37 16.90 5.65
C SER A 23 -3.32 16.20 6.50
N PHE A 24 -2.23 15.76 5.89
CA PHE A 24 -1.15 15.06 6.58
C PHE A 24 0.24 15.39 6.02
N HIS A 25 1.28 15.19 6.83
CA HIS A 25 2.65 15.22 6.33
C HIS A 25 2.96 13.90 5.62
N LEU A 26 3.85 13.93 4.62
CA LEU A 26 4.32 12.71 3.94
C LEU A 26 4.91 11.68 4.92
N PRO A 27 5.77 12.06 5.90
CA PRO A 27 6.29 11.11 6.88
C PRO A 27 5.20 10.51 7.77
N CYS A 28 4.14 11.26 8.06
CA CYS A 28 3.01 10.79 8.86
C CYS A 28 2.04 9.90 8.08
N ALA A 29 2.22 9.74 6.77
CA ALA A 29 1.31 8.93 5.95
C ALA A 29 1.32 7.45 6.36
N GLU A 30 2.49 6.91 6.72
CA GLU A 30 2.63 5.52 7.14
C GLU A 30 1.97 5.28 8.51
N ASP A 31 2.30 6.11 9.49
CA ASP A 31 1.70 6.04 10.85
C ASP A 31 0.19 6.29 10.82
N GLY A 32 -0.26 7.21 9.96
CA GLY A 32 -1.67 7.53 9.75
C GLY A 32 -2.43 6.48 8.94
N GLY A 33 -1.77 5.46 8.38
CA GLY A 33 -2.39 4.49 7.48
C GLY A 33 -2.99 5.14 6.23
N CYS A 34 -2.40 6.24 5.77
CA CYS A 34 -2.74 6.96 4.55
C CYS A 34 -2.09 6.32 3.33
N VAL A 35 -2.68 6.54 2.17
CA VAL A 35 -2.17 6.05 0.88
C VAL A 35 -1.86 7.24 -0.01
N THR A 36 -0.62 7.32 -0.49
CA THR A 36 -0.21 8.27 -1.54
C THR A 36 0.11 7.49 -2.80
N GLN A 37 -0.55 7.83 -3.89
CA GLN A 37 -0.31 7.24 -5.21
C GLN A 37 0.77 8.05 -5.92
N PHE A 38 1.80 7.38 -6.43
CA PHE A 38 2.94 8.02 -7.11
C PHE A 38 2.80 7.96 -8.64
N PHE A 39 1.56 7.93 -9.14
CA PHE A 39 1.23 7.85 -10.55
C PHE A 39 0.05 8.75 -10.89
N GLY A 40 -0.14 9.05 -12.18
CA GLY A 40 -1.25 9.86 -12.66
C GLY A 40 -1.27 11.26 -12.04
N GLN A 41 -2.34 11.56 -11.30
CA GLN A 41 -2.54 12.86 -10.62
C GLN A 41 -1.93 12.93 -9.22
N TYR A 42 -1.14 11.93 -8.82
CA TYR A 42 -0.48 11.90 -7.50
C TYR A 42 -1.44 12.05 -6.31
N ARG A 43 -2.61 11.40 -6.41
CA ARG A 43 -3.67 11.50 -5.41
C ARG A 43 -3.25 10.85 -4.09
N SER A 44 -3.68 11.45 -3.00
CA SER A 44 -3.43 10.95 -1.66
C SER A 44 -4.75 10.82 -0.89
N PHE A 45 -4.85 9.84 -0.01
CA PHE A 45 -6.09 9.49 0.69
C PHE A 45 -5.81 9.26 2.18
N CYS A 46 -6.65 9.82 3.04
CA CYS A 46 -6.59 9.56 4.48
C CYS A 46 -7.01 8.12 4.80
N ARG A 47 -6.86 7.70 6.06
CA ARG A 47 -7.23 6.36 6.55
C ARG A 47 -8.65 5.92 6.18
N GLU A 48 -9.61 6.84 6.14
CA GLU A 48 -11.02 6.57 5.88
C GLU A 48 -11.32 6.41 4.39
N HIS A 49 -10.63 7.19 3.54
CA HIS A 49 -10.89 7.25 2.10
C HIS A 49 -9.84 6.53 1.26
N ARG A 50 -8.86 5.87 1.90
CA ARG A 50 -7.84 5.11 1.20
C ARG A 50 -8.47 3.99 0.37
N PRO A 51 -7.87 3.64 -0.78
CA PRO A 51 -8.29 2.46 -1.51
C PRO A 51 -8.03 1.21 -0.66
N GLN A 52 -8.86 0.20 -0.88
CA GLN A 52 -8.75 -1.12 -0.27
C GLN A 52 -8.69 -2.17 -1.38
N GLN A 53 -7.99 -3.27 -1.13
CA GLN A 53 -8.00 -4.37 -2.09
C GLN A 53 -9.40 -5.00 -2.14
N THR A 54 -10.01 -5.01 -3.33
CA THR A 54 -11.36 -5.56 -3.55
C THR A 54 -11.39 -7.08 -3.61
N VAL A 55 -10.22 -7.72 -3.63
CA VAL A 55 -10.06 -9.16 -3.71
C VAL A 55 -10.63 -9.85 -2.46
N GLN A 56 -11.61 -10.71 -2.66
CA GLN A 56 -12.18 -11.55 -1.60
C GLN A 56 -11.26 -12.76 -1.34
N ALA A 57 -10.23 -12.54 -0.55
CA ALA A 57 -9.35 -13.56 -0.01
C ALA A 57 -8.97 -13.16 1.42
N ASP A 58 -9.03 -14.08 2.37
CA ASP A 58 -8.55 -13.86 3.73
C ASP A 58 -7.43 -14.87 4.03
N PRO A 59 -6.42 -14.48 4.83
CA PRO A 59 -5.33 -15.38 5.15
C PRO A 59 -5.86 -16.52 6.03
N SER A 60 -5.34 -17.74 5.83
CA SER A 60 -5.51 -18.81 6.82
C SER A 60 -4.68 -18.50 8.07
N ALA A 61 -5.00 -19.15 9.20
CA ALA A 61 -4.38 -18.90 10.50
C ALA A 61 -2.84 -18.98 10.53
N ASP A 62 -2.23 -19.69 9.57
CA ASP A 62 -0.78 -19.89 9.47
C ASP A 62 -0.18 -19.22 8.22
N THR A 63 -0.84 -18.18 7.70
CA THR A 63 -0.35 -17.49 6.51
C THR A 63 0.87 -16.63 6.87
N ASN A 64 1.99 -16.94 6.24
CA ASN A 64 3.22 -16.17 6.38
C ASN A 64 3.44 -15.25 5.19
N CYS A 65 4.14 -14.14 5.43
CA CYS A 65 4.60 -13.25 4.39
C CYS A 65 5.62 -13.98 3.52
N ILE A 66 5.41 -14.04 2.21
CA ILE A 66 6.30 -14.77 1.29
C ILE A 66 7.72 -14.13 1.21
N ILE A 67 7.89 -12.90 1.70
CA ILE A 67 9.16 -12.15 1.65
C ILE A 67 10.00 -12.36 2.91
N CYS A 68 9.42 -12.17 4.11
CA CYS A 68 10.14 -12.30 5.38
C CYS A 68 9.91 -13.62 6.11
N LEU A 69 8.92 -14.43 5.66
CA LEU A 69 8.51 -15.70 6.25
C LEU A 69 7.88 -15.61 7.65
N ASP A 70 7.63 -14.40 8.15
CA ASP A 70 6.89 -14.17 9.40
C ASP A 70 5.36 -14.15 9.17
N PRO A 71 4.54 -14.47 10.19
CA PRO A 71 3.08 -14.41 10.10
C PRO A 71 2.58 -13.03 9.68
N VAL A 72 1.61 -13.00 8.76
CA VAL A 72 0.88 -11.76 8.45
C VAL A 72 -0.33 -11.59 9.37
N GLY A 73 -0.88 -10.38 9.44
CA GLY A 73 -2.12 -10.15 10.19
C GLY A 73 -3.30 -10.95 9.61
N ASP A 74 -4.28 -11.26 10.47
CA ASP A 74 -5.40 -12.19 10.20
C ASP A 74 -6.38 -11.71 9.12
N CYS A 75 -6.25 -10.47 8.65
CA CYS A 75 -7.12 -9.92 7.62
C CYS A 75 -6.39 -8.91 6.73
N LYS A 76 -6.94 -8.70 5.54
CA LYS A 76 -6.51 -7.61 4.64
C LYS A 76 -6.63 -6.29 5.37
N SER A 77 -5.55 -5.53 5.39
CA SER A 77 -5.48 -4.25 6.10
C SER A 77 -4.53 -3.30 5.39
N TYR A 78 -4.26 -2.14 5.98
CA TYR A 78 -3.19 -1.28 5.47
C TYR A 78 -1.83 -2.00 5.48
N TYR A 79 -1.57 -2.80 6.53
CA TYR A 79 -0.29 -3.47 6.75
C TYR A 79 -0.19 -4.86 6.10
N THR A 80 -1.33 -5.50 5.80
CA THR A 80 -1.39 -6.85 5.22
C THR A 80 -2.05 -6.79 3.85
N MET A 81 -1.31 -7.19 2.81
CA MET A 81 -1.78 -7.20 1.42
C MET A 81 -1.64 -8.58 0.78
N VAL A 82 -2.39 -8.80 -0.29
CA VAL A 82 -2.44 -10.04 -1.05
C VAL A 82 -2.26 -9.78 -2.54
N CYS A 83 -1.68 -10.74 -3.26
CA CYS A 83 -1.64 -10.68 -4.72
C CYS A 83 -3.08 -10.76 -5.29
N PRO A 84 -3.50 -9.79 -6.12
CA PRO A 84 -4.86 -9.76 -6.68
C PRO A 84 -5.12 -10.91 -7.67
N VAL A 85 -4.07 -11.54 -8.20
CA VAL A 85 -4.17 -12.58 -9.23
C VAL A 85 -4.25 -13.97 -8.60
N CYS A 86 -3.20 -14.37 -7.88
CA CYS A 86 -3.13 -15.73 -7.33
C CYS A 86 -3.86 -15.89 -6.00
N ARG A 87 -4.16 -14.80 -5.29
CA ARG A 87 -4.88 -14.78 -4.00
C ARG A 87 -4.25 -15.58 -2.85
N ASN A 88 -3.09 -16.20 -3.10
CA ASN A 88 -2.39 -17.05 -2.15
C ASN A 88 -1.07 -16.43 -1.66
N ALA A 89 -0.58 -15.39 -2.34
CA ALA A 89 0.65 -14.71 -1.95
C ALA A 89 0.32 -13.51 -1.06
N TRP A 90 0.73 -13.57 0.20
CA TRP A 90 0.47 -12.58 1.23
C TRP A 90 1.75 -11.85 1.64
N PHE A 91 1.61 -10.57 1.98
CA PHE A 91 2.74 -9.68 2.20
C PHE A 91 2.47 -8.67 3.31
N HIS A 92 3.48 -8.41 4.13
CA HIS A 92 3.56 -7.15 4.87
C HIS A 92 3.77 -5.98 3.90
N ARG A 93 3.09 -4.87 4.14
CA ARG A 93 3.24 -3.63 3.36
C ARG A 93 4.69 -3.16 3.30
N ALA A 94 5.38 -3.18 4.44
CA ALA A 94 6.79 -2.82 4.51
C ALA A 94 7.67 -3.74 3.65
N CYS A 95 7.42 -5.06 3.70
CA CYS A 95 8.18 -6.04 2.91
C CYS A 95 7.98 -5.83 1.41
N ILE A 96 6.74 -5.63 0.95
CA ILE A 96 6.51 -5.41 -0.48
C ILE A 96 7.07 -4.06 -0.94
N GLN A 97 7.04 -3.03 -0.08
CA GLN A 97 7.65 -1.73 -0.37
C GLN A 97 9.17 -1.85 -0.53
N GLY A 98 9.81 -2.67 0.31
CA GLY A 98 11.23 -3.01 0.18
C GLY A 98 11.53 -3.77 -1.11
N GLN A 99 10.72 -4.78 -1.46
CA GLN A 99 10.86 -5.51 -2.72
C GLN A 99 10.70 -4.58 -3.93
N ALA A 100 9.71 -3.70 -3.94
CA ALA A 100 9.48 -2.74 -5.01
C ALA A 100 10.67 -1.80 -5.21
N ARG A 101 11.23 -1.26 -4.12
CA ARG A 101 12.44 -0.41 -4.17
C ARG A 101 13.65 -1.17 -4.71
N SER A 102 13.82 -2.43 -4.31
CA SER A 102 14.93 -3.27 -4.79
C SER A 102 14.79 -3.63 -6.28
N ALA A 103 13.64 -4.19 -6.68
CA ALA A 103 13.43 -4.73 -8.02
C ALA A 103 13.24 -3.66 -9.11
N GLY A 104 12.61 -2.53 -8.74
CA GLY A 104 12.17 -1.51 -9.70
C GLY A 104 11.05 -2.00 -10.63
N VAL A 105 10.49 -1.07 -11.42
CA VAL A 105 9.30 -1.33 -12.27
C VAL A 105 9.50 -2.44 -13.31
N LEU A 106 10.75 -2.70 -13.73
CA LEU A 106 11.04 -3.71 -14.74
C LEU A 106 10.88 -5.13 -14.21
N HIS A 107 11.24 -5.38 -12.95
CA HIS A 107 11.29 -6.72 -12.36
C HIS A 107 10.31 -6.94 -11.20
N PHE A 108 9.57 -5.89 -10.79
CA PHE A 108 8.55 -6.02 -9.77
C PHE A 108 7.38 -6.88 -10.28
N ARG A 109 7.18 -8.03 -9.66
CA ARG A 109 6.16 -9.03 -10.01
C ARG A 109 5.86 -9.91 -8.80
N CYS A 110 4.73 -10.60 -8.83
CA CYS A 110 4.38 -11.54 -7.78
C CYS A 110 5.42 -12.68 -7.70
N PRO A 111 6.00 -12.98 -6.52
CA PRO A 111 6.95 -14.09 -6.37
C PRO A 111 6.36 -15.47 -6.69
N ILE A 112 5.03 -15.64 -6.59
CA ILE A 112 4.35 -16.93 -6.78
C ILE A 112 3.88 -17.10 -8.23
N CYS A 113 2.97 -16.24 -8.71
CA CYS A 113 2.39 -16.39 -10.06
C CYS A 113 3.14 -15.65 -11.16
N GLN A 114 4.17 -14.88 -10.82
CA GLN A 114 4.98 -14.07 -11.75
C GLN A 114 4.20 -13.02 -12.55
N ASP A 115 2.92 -12.79 -12.25
CA ASP A 115 2.15 -11.70 -12.84
C ASP A 115 2.81 -10.35 -12.49
N LYS A 116 3.03 -9.54 -13.53
CA LYS A 116 3.61 -8.21 -13.45
C LYS A 116 2.53 -7.13 -13.55
N GLU A 117 1.68 -7.19 -14.58
CA GLU A 117 0.81 -6.06 -14.90
C GLU A 117 -0.24 -5.78 -13.82
N LYS A 118 -1.06 -6.78 -13.48
CA LYS A 118 -2.12 -6.61 -12.48
C LYS A 118 -1.53 -6.44 -11.09
N PHE A 119 -0.43 -7.17 -10.80
CA PHE A 119 0.30 -7.02 -9.56
C PHE A 119 0.85 -5.59 -9.35
N CYS A 120 1.60 -5.07 -10.31
CA CYS A 120 2.15 -3.71 -10.25
C CYS A 120 1.04 -2.66 -10.12
N SER A 121 -0.03 -2.79 -10.91
CA SER A 121 -1.15 -1.84 -10.90
C SER A 121 -1.84 -1.79 -9.53
N GLU A 122 -2.14 -2.96 -8.96
CA GLU A 122 -2.76 -3.07 -7.64
C GLU A 122 -1.86 -2.50 -6.54
N MET A 123 -0.59 -2.92 -6.50
CA MET A 123 0.36 -2.45 -5.47
C MET A 123 0.57 -0.94 -5.57
N SER A 124 0.66 -0.39 -6.78
CA SER A 124 0.74 1.06 -7.01
C SER A 124 -0.51 1.77 -6.50
N THR A 125 -1.70 1.23 -6.80
CA THR A 125 -2.99 1.78 -6.35
C THR A 125 -3.08 1.80 -4.83
N MET A 126 -2.56 0.76 -4.17
CA MET A 126 -2.45 0.69 -2.71
C MET A 126 -1.33 1.59 -2.14
N GLY A 127 -0.60 2.34 -2.96
CA GLY A 127 0.43 3.30 -2.54
C GLY A 127 1.82 2.72 -2.34
N ILE A 128 2.12 1.56 -2.93
CA ILE A 128 3.49 1.06 -3.00
C ILE A 128 4.25 1.83 -4.07
N GLN A 129 5.32 2.50 -3.65
CA GLN A 129 6.18 3.24 -4.57
C GLN A 129 7.08 2.28 -5.33
N ILE A 130 6.94 2.24 -6.65
CA ILE A 130 7.75 1.39 -7.54
C ILE A 130 8.64 2.31 -8.39
N PRO A 131 9.94 2.45 -8.07
CA PRO A 131 10.83 3.33 -8.83
C PRO A 131 11.13 2.78 -10.23
N VAL A 132 11.34 3.69 -11.18
CA VAL A 132 12.01 3.37 -12.45
C VAL A 132 13.51 3.27 -12.13
N ARG A 133 14.08 2.08 -12.26
CA ARG A 133 15.51 1.79 -12.07
C ARG A 133 16.07 1.21 -13.36
#